data_AF-A0A660YP23-F1
#
_entry.id   AF-A0A660YP23-F1
#
_cell.length_a   1.000
_cell.length_b   1.000
_cell.length_c   1.000
_cell.angle_alpha   90.00
_cell.angle_beta   90.00
_cell.angle_gamma   90.00
#
_symmetry.space_group_name_H-M   'P 1'
#
loop_
_entity.id
_entity.type
_entity.pdbx_description
1 polymer ?
#
loop_
_entity_poly.entity_id
_entity_poly.type
_entity_poly.pdbx_seq_one_letter_code
_entity_poly.pdbx_strand_id
1 'polypeptide(L)'
;VIVDYAHTPDALEKILRCSKEFTEGRLITVFGCGGDRDRTKRPVMGRVASEVSDQVIITSDNPRTEDPSKIISEIFKGVKKNFSEVNVIEDREQAIKQAISIARKGDTVVIAGKGHEDYQIIGTKKIHFSDVETAEKYLKDFRELYGSDS
;
A
#
# COMPACT_ATOMS: atom_id res chain seq x y z
N VAL A 1 4.31 -11.15 -3.05
CA VAL A 1 3.39 -9.99 -3.04
C VAL A 1 2.05 -10.49 -2.55
N ILE A 2 1.40 -9.74 -1.66
CA ILE A 2 0.12 -10.06 -1.05
C ILE A 2 -0.81 -8.89 -1.35
N VAL A 3 -2.02 -9.16 -1.83
CA VAL A 3 -3.07 -8.15 -2.03
C VAL A 3 -4.21 -8.46 -1.08
N ASP A 4 -4.58 -7.50 -0.23
CA ASP A 4 -5.56 -7.71 0.84
C ASP A 4 -6.55 -6.53 0.98
N TYR A 5 -7.77 -6.82 1.44
CA TYR A 5 -8.84 -5.84 1.64
C TYR A 5 -8.72 -5.04 2.95
N ALA A 6 -7.64 -5.21 3.72
CA ALA A 6 -7.42 -4.54 4.98
C ALA A 6 -7.49 -3.00 4.86
N HIS A 7 -8.65 -2.45 5.22
CA HIS A 7 -8.96 -1.02 5.18
C HIS A 7 -9.35 -0.45 6.56
N THR A 8 -9.14 -1.22 7.63
CA THR A 8 -9.28 -0.79 9.03
C THR A 8 -7.94 -0.94 9.75
N PRO A 9 -7.70 -0.21 10.86
CA PRO A 9 -6.43 -0.33 11.60
C PRO A 9 -6.14 -1.76 12.08
N ASP A 10 -7.16 -2.44 12.65
CA ASP A 10 -7.04 -3.81 13.16
C ASP A 10 -6.76 -4.82 12.03
N ALA A 11 -7.46 -4.71 10.90
CA ALA A 11 -7.22 -5.57 9.75
C ALA A 11 -5.80 -5.36 9.19
N LEU A 12 -5.37 -4.10 9.07
CA LEU A 12 -4.03 -3.76 8.61
C LEU A 12 -2.96 -4.31 9.56
N GLU A 13 -3.14 -4.16 10.87
CA GLU A 13 -2.19 -4.70 11.85
C GLU A 13 -2.07 -6.22 11.73
N LYS A 14 -3.21 -6.92 11.64
CA LYS A 14 -3.25 -8.40 11.53
C LYS A 14 -2.53 -8.90 10.29
N ILE A 15 -2.82 -8.33 9.11
CA ILE A 15 -2.15 -8.78 7.87
C ILE A 15 -0.66 -8.47 7.90
N LEU A 16 -0.25 -7.31 8.43
CA LEU A 16 1.16 -6.94 8.49
C LEU A 16 1.94 -7.81 9.47
N ARG A 17 1.38 -8.09 10.66
CA ARG A 17 2.02 -8.99 11.64
C ARG A 17 2.14 -10.41 11.12
N CYS A 18 1.04 -10.95 10.57
CA CYS A 18 1.05 -12.26 9.92
C CYS A 18 2.10 -12.32 8.80
N SER A 19 2.15 -11.29 7.95
CA SER A 19 3.15 -11.21 6.87
C SER A 19 4.58 -11.15 7.41
N LYS A 20 4.81 -10.43 8.51
CA LYS A 20 6.13 -10.29 9.13
C LYS A 20 6.69 -11.62 9.64
N GLU A 21 5.84 -12.54 10.11
CA GLU A 21 6.25 -13.84 10.66
C GLU A 21 6.98 -14.74 9.65
N PHE A 22 6.65 -14.63 8.36
CA PHE A 22 7.29 -15.41 7.29
C PHE A 22 8.15 -14.57 6.34
N THR A 23 8.32 -13.27 6.61
CA THR A 23 9.17 -12.39 5.80
C THR A 23 10.63 -12.53 6.22
N GLU A 24 11.49 -13.02 5.33
CA GLU A 24 12.93 -13.18 5.58
C GLU A 24 13.70 -11.85 5.46
N GLY A 25 13.28 -11.00 4.52
CA GLY A 25 13.86 -9.68 4.26
C GLY A 25 13.03 -8.55 4.88
N ARG A 26 12.70 -7.56 4.06
CA ARG A 26 11.90 -6.40 4.42
C ARG A 26 10.41 -6.64 4.14
N LEU A 27 9.57 -6.17 5.04
CA LEU A 27 8.14 -6.00 4.83
C LEU A 27 7.88 -4.60 4.27
N ILE A 28 7.48 -4.54 3.00
CA ILE A 28 7.14 -3.31 2.27
C ILE A 28 5.63 -3.22 2.19
N THR A 29 5.03 -2.12 2.64
CA THR A 29 3.58 -1.94 2.69
C THR A 29 3.12 -0.78 1.81
N VAL A 30 2.18 -1.04 0.92
CA VAL A 30 1.49 -0.03 0.10
C VAL A 30 0.05 0.08 0.57
N PHE A 31 -0.39 1.26 0.99
CA PHE A 31 -1.78 1.46 1.38
C PHE A 31 -2.24 2.91 1.25
N GLY A 32 -3.55 3.08 1.22
CA GLY A 32 -4.22 4.38 1.28
C GLY A 32 -5.43 4.32 2.21
N CYS A 33 -6.24 5.38 2.21
CA CYS A 33 -7.53 5.40 2.87
C CYS A 33 -8.60 5.96 1.94
N GLY A 34 -9.83 5.47 2.07
CA GLY A 34 -10.96 6.06 1.37
C GLY A 34 -11.32 7.46 1.87
N GLY A 35 -11.69 8.34 0.94
CA GLY A 35 -12.34 9.62 1.22
C GLY A 35 -13.84 9.47 1.50
N ASP A 36 -14.49 10.53 1.99
CA ASP A 36 -15.89 10.60 2.41
C ASP A 36 -16.31 9.49 3.39
N ARG A 37 -15.35 9.06 4.23
CA ARG A 37 -15.48 7.96 5.17
C ARG A 37 -14.84 8.35 6.50
N ASP A 38 -14.74 7.38 7.41
CA ASP A 38 -14.09 7.57 8.70
C ASP A 38 -12.65 8.09 8.55
N ARG A 39 -12.44 9.34 8.98
CA ARG A 39 -11.15 10.03 8.99
C ARG A 39 -10.32 9.67 10.20
N THR A 40 -10.96 9.23 11.29
CA THR A 40 -10.28 8.95 12.56
C THR A 40 -9.30 7.78 12.45
N LYS A 41 -9.57 6.83 11.54
CA LYS A 41 -8.66 5.71 11.27
C LYS A 41 -7.38 6.10 10.53
N ARG A 42 -7.36 7.20 9.77
CA ARG A 42 -6.23 7.57 8.89
C ARG A 42 -4.89 7.64 9.63
N PRO A 43 -4.74 8.44 10.71
CA PRO A 43 -3.50 8.46 11.47
C PRO A 43 -3.24 7.13 12.22
N VAL A 44 -4.27 6.39 12.60
CA VAL A 44 -4.09 5.09 13.26
C VAL A 44 -3.47 4.08 12.30
N MET A 45 -3.94 4.04 11.05
CA MET A 45 -3.37 3.18 10.00
C MET A 45 -1.93 3.57 9.65
N GLY A 46 -1.62 4.88 9.58
CA GLY A 46 -0.25 5.38 9.44
C GLY A 46 0.69 4.89 10.55
N ARG A 47 0.22 4.95 11.80
CA ARG A 47 0.96 4.44 12.95
C ARG A 47 1.24 2.95 12.84
N VAL A 48 0.19 2.15 12.62
CA VAL A 48 0.26 0.68 12.50
C VAL A 48 1.24 0.26 11.40
N ALA A 49 1.15 0.87 10.22
CA ALA A 49 2.06 0.56 9.11
C ALA A 49 3.52 0.82 9.49
N SER A 50 3.81 1.99 10.07
CA SER A 50 5.17 2.35 10.52
C SER A 50 5.66 1.56 11.75
N GLU A 51 4.76 0.85 12.43
CA GLU A 51 5.08 0.03 13.60
C GLU A 51 5.57 -1.37 13.24
N VAL A 52 5.04 -1.92 12.13
CA VAL A 52 5.22 -3.32 11.77
C VAL A 52 6.11 -3.49 10.54
N SER A 53 6.00 -2.56 9.58
CA SER A 53 6.68 -2.65 8.29
C SER A 53 8.07 -2.02 8.34
N ASP A 54 8.98 -2.52 7.51
CA ASP A 54 10.32 -1.95 7.35
C ASP A 54 10.32 -0.79 6.34
N GLN A 55 9.34 -0.78 5.42
CA GLN A 55 9.12 0.32 4.48
C GLN A 55 7.61 0.53 4.24
N VAL A 56 7.19 1.79 4.19
CA VAL A 56 5.79 2.18 3.97
C VAL A 56 5.69 3.10 2.77
N ILE A 57 4.74 2.82 1.87
CA ILE A 57 4.36 3.67 0.75
C ILE A 57 2.90 4.06 0.93
N ILE A 58 2.66 5.33 1.24
CA ILE A 58 1.31 5.89 1.37
C ILE A 58 0.88 6.40 0.00
N THR A 59 -0.31 5.98 -0.44
CA THR A 59 -0.85 6.28 -1.77
C THR A 59 -2.34 6.59 -1.73
N SER A 60 -2.91 6.95 -2.88
CA SER A 60 -4.35 7.05 -3.06
C SER A 60 -5.02 5.67 -3.04
N ASP A 61 -6.26 5.63 -2.58
CA ASP A 61 -7.15 4.46 -2.64
C ASP A 61 -8.43 4.94 -3.33
N ASN A 62 -9.55 5.05 -2.64
CA ASN A 62 -10.79 5.59 -3.17
C ASN A 62 -11.02 7.00 -2.61
N PRO A 63 -10.37 8.05 -3.15
CA PRO A 63 -10.46 9.41 -2.60
C PRO A 63 -11.87 9.99 -2.68
N ARG A 64 -12.73 9.49 -3.58
CA ARG A 64 -14.09 10.00 -3.77
C ARG A 64 -14.05 11.51 -4.00
N THR A 65 -14.83 12.30 -3.25
CA THR A 65 -14.87 13.76 -3.42
C THR A 65 -13.81 14.50 -2.62
N GLU A 66 -13.02 13.80 -1.78
CA GLU A 66 -11.90 14.39 -1.06
C GLU A 66 -10.64 14.52 -1.93
N ASP A 67 -9.83 15.52 -1.60
CA ASP A 67 -8.50 15.70 -2.14
C ASP A 67 -7.56 14.56 -1.66
N PRO A 68 -7.00 13.74 -2.57
CA PRO A 68 -6.13 12.63 -2.20
C PRO A 68 -4.94 13.06 -1.34
N SER A 69 -4.33 14.21 -1.65
CA SER A 69 -3.18 14.75 -0.92
C SER A 69 -3.53 15.07 0.54
N LYS A 70 -4.78 15.49 0.83
CA LYS A 70 -5.24 15.71 2.21
C LYS A 70 -5.39 14.40 2.97
N ILE A 71 -5.95 13.37 2.34
CA ILE A 71 -6.08 12.04 2.94
C ILE A 71 -4.69 11.50 3.28
N ILE A 72 -3.75 11.57 2.34
CA ILE A 72 -2.37 11.13 2.51
C ILE A 72 -1.69 11.88 3.67
N SER A 73 -1.86 13.21 3.74
CA SER A 73 -1.34 14.01 4.85
C SER A 73 -1.88 13.56 6.22
N GLU A 74 -3.16 13.18 6.29
CA GLU A 74 -3.76 12.67 7.53
C GLU A 74 -3.25 11.31 7.94
N ILE A 75 -2.98 10.42 6.98
CA ILE A 75 -2.30 9.14 7.25
C ILE A 75 -0.88 9.42 7.76
N PHE A 76 -0.15 10.30 7.07
CA PHE A 76 1.24 10.60 7.37
C PHE A 76 1.44 11.16 8.79
N LYS A 77 0.49 11.97 9.30
CA LYS A 77 0.51 12.46 10.70
C LYS A 77 0.57 11.35 11.75
N GLY A 78 0.12 10.15 11.40
CA GLY A 78 0.14 8.98 12.26
C GLY A 78 1.45 8.21 12.27
N VAL A 79 2.29 8.39 11.24
CA VAL A 79 3.56 7.68 11.07
C VAL A 79 4.48 7.99 12.26
N LYS A 80 5.16 6.96 12.78
CA LYS A 80 6.14 7.11 13.86
C LYS A 80 7.20 8.15 13.50
N LYS A 81 7.44 9.10 14.42
CA LYS A 81 8.39 10.21 14.19
C LYS A 81 9.81 9.78 13.81
N ASN A 82 10.25 8.61 14.29
CA ASN A 82 11.59 8.08 14.04
C ASN A 82 11.62 7.07 12.87
N PHE A 83 10.51 6.93 12.13
CA PHE A 83 10.43 6.03 10.98
C PHE A 83 10.80 6.80 9.70
N SER A 84 11.99 6.52 9.16
CA SER A 84 12.52 7.21 7.97
C SER A 84 12.10 6.56 6.65
N GLU A 85 11.74 5.28 6.65
CA GLU A 85 11.45 4.50 5.45
C GLU A 85 9.99 4.66 4.98
N VAL A 86 9.51 5.91 4.91
CA VAL A 86 8.18 6.27 4.44
C VAL A 86 8.25 7.08 3.15
N ASN A 87 7.57 6.59 2.11
CA ASN A 87 7.41 7.27 0.83
C ASN A 87 5.95 7.65 0.61
N VAL A 88 5.72 8.75 -0.11
CA VAL A 88 4.40 9.20 -0.55
C VAL A 88 4.37 9.22 -2.06
N ILE A 89 3.47 8.42 -2.66
CA ILE A 89 3.26 8.37 -4.10
C ILE A 89 1.74 8.37 -4.32
N GLU A 90 1.19 9.52 -4.72
CA GLU A 90 -0.28 9.68 -4.83
C GLU A 90 -0.89 8.70 -5.84
N ASP A 91 -0.25 8.49 -6.99
CA ASP A 91 -0.69 7.54 -8.00
C ASP A 91 -0.52 6.09 -7.52
N ARG A 92 -1.62 5.34 -7.48
CA ARG A 92 -1.65 3.98 -6.92
C ARG A 92 -0.87 2.98 -7.76
N GLU A 93 -0.91 3.11 -9.09
CA GLU A 93 -0.13 2.27 -9.99
C GLU A 93 1.36 2.48 -9.77
N GLN A 94 1.81 3.74 -9.70
CA GLN A 94 3.21 4.09 -9.45
C GLN A 94 3.66 3.65 -8.04
N ALA A 95 2.80 3.72 -7.04
CA ALA A 95 3.11 3.24 -5.69
C ALA A 95 3.36 1.73 -5.68
N ILE A 96 2.50 0.95 -6.33
CA ILE A 96 2.66 -0.51 -6.46
C ILE A 96 3.90 -0.85 -7.28
N LYS A 97 4.11 -0.16 -8.41
CA LYS A 97 5.31 -0.30 -9.24
C LYS A 97 6.58 -0.08 -8.42
N GLN A 98 6.62 1.01 -7.65
CA GLN A 98 7.77 1.34 -6.83
C GLN A 98 8.02 0.30 -5.74
N ALA A 99 6.97 -0.21 -5.09
CA ALA A 99 7.12 -1.24 -4.07
C ALA A 99 7.72 -2.53 -4.64
N ILE A 100 7.28 -2.93 -5.84
CA ILE A 100 7.77 -4.14 -6.51
C ILE A 100 9.20 -3.92 -7.03
N SER A 101 9.51 -2.75 -7.61
CA SER A 101 10.82 -2.48 -8.22
C SER A 101 11.96 -2.42 -7.21
N ILE A 102 11.69 -1.98 -5.98
CA ILE A 102 12.70 -1.93 -4.90
C ILE A 102 12.80 -3.22 -4.11
N ALA A 103 11.87 -4.16 -4.30
CA ALA A 103 11.85 -5.42 -3.58
C ALA A 103 13.06 -6.28 -3.97
N ARG A 104 13.63 -6.96 -2.98
CA ARG A 104 14.75 -7.90 -3.12
C ARG A 104 14.30 -9.30 -2.79
N LYS A 105 15.15 -10.29 -3.10
CA LYS A 105 14.93 -11.67 -2.67
C LYS A 105 14.74 -11.72 -1.14
N GLY A 106 13.67 -12.38 -0.70
CA GLY A 106 13.28 -12.47 0.71
C GLY A 106 12.33 -11.36 1.19
N ASP A 107 12.17 -10.27 0.44
CA ASP A 107 11.23 -9.21 0.79
C ASP A 107 9.77 -9.64 0.52
N THR A 108 8.86 -9.14 1.35
CA THR A 108 7.42 -9.27 1.16
C THR A 108 6.81 -7.90 0.88
N VAL A 109 6.06 -7.78 -0.21
CA VAL A 109 5.24 -6.60 -0.52
C VAL A 109 3.78 -6.90 -0.16
N VAL A 110 3.18 -6.09 0.71
CA VAL A 110 1.75 -6.10 1.06
C VAL A 110 1.08 -4.87 0.44
N ILE A 111 0.05 -5.10 -0.38
CA ILE A 111 -0.80 -4.06 -0.97
C ILE A 111 -2.16 -4.16 -0.30
N ALA A 112 -2.52 -3.15 0.48
CA ALA A 112 -3.72 -3.17 1.32
C ALA A 112 -4.75 -2.10 0.90
N GLY A 113 -6.01 -2.38 1.22
CA GLY A 113 -7.14 -1.45 1.15
C GLY A 113 -8.23 -1.87 0.17
N LYS A 114 -7.85 -2.24 -1.07
CA LYS A 114 -8.80 -2.55 -2.15
C LYS A 114 -9.09 -4.03 -2.32
N GLY A 115 -8.16 -4.92 -1.97
CA GLY A 115 -8.33 -6.36 -2.17
C GLY A 115 -8.65 -6.68 -3.64
N HIS A 116 -9.78 -7.37 -3.87
CA HIS A 116 -10.26 -7.74 -5.19
C HIS A 116 -11.15 -6.69 -5.89
N GLU A 117 -11.22 -5.45 -5.37
CA GLU A 117 -11.88 -4.36 -6.12
C GLU A 117 -11.09 -4.05 -7.40
N ASP A 118 -11.82 -3.93 -8.52
CA ASP A 118 -11.31 -3.66 -9.87
C ASP A 118 -11.57 -2.22 -10.35
N TYR A 119 -11.91 -1.33 -9.42
CA TYR A 119 -12.13 0.09 -9.71
C TYR A 119 -11.51 1.00 -8.66
N GLN A 120 -11.19 2.22 -9.06
CA GLN A 120 -10.88 3.33 -8.18
C GLN A 120 -11.95 4.43 -8.29
N ILE A 121 -12.39 4.98 -7.16
CA ILE A 121 -13.40 6.05 -7.13
C ILE A 121 -12.72 7.42 -7.02
N ILE A 122 -12.82 8.22 -8.08
CA ILE A 122 -12.34 9.61 -8.14
C ILE A 122 -13.52 10.53 -8.44
N GLY A 123 -13.82 11.46 -7.52
CA GLY A 123 -15.08 12.18 -7.49
C GLY A 123 -16.26 11.21 -7.35
N THR A 124 -17.12 11.21 -8.35
CA THR A 124 -18.27 10.30 -8.47
C THR A 124 -18.07 9.20 -9.52
N LYS A 125 -16.89 9.16 -10.17
CA LYS A 125 -16.59 8.21 -11.24
C LYS A 125 -15.86 6.99 -10.71
N LYS A 126 -16.24 5.82 -11.24
CA LYS A 126 -15.46 4.57 -11.13
C LYS A 126 -14.56 4.46 -12.35
N ILE A 127 -13.25 4.36 -12.12
CA ILE A 127 -12.24 4.17 -13.16
C ILE A 127 -11.68 2.75 -12.97
N HIS A 128 -11.52 1.98 -14.04
CA HIS A 128 -10.95 0.63 -13.96
C HIS A 128 -9.55 0.69 -13.34
N PHE A 129 -9.35 -0.05 -12.26
CA PHE A 129 -8.08 -0.18 -11.56
C PHE A 129 -8.12 -1.38 -10.60
N SER A 130 -7.24 -2.35 -10.81
CA SER A 130 -7.10 -3.54 -9.96
C SER A 130 -5.70 -3.63 -9.37
N ASP A 131 -5.61 -3.77 -8.04
CA ASP A 131 -4.33 -4.02 -7.35
C ASP A 131 -3.70 -5.34 -7.82
N VAL A 132 -4.52 -6.35 -8.07
CA VAL A 132 -4.08 -7.68 -8.53
C VAL A 132 -3.48 -7.60 -9.92
N GLU A 133 -4.21 -7.02 -10.89
CA GLU A 133 -3.73 -6.88 -12.27
C GLU A 133 -2.44 -6.05 -12.33
N THR A 134 -2.38 -4.98 -11.52
CA THR A 134 -1.21 -4.09 -11.45
C THR A 134 -0.01 -4.79 -10.84
N ALA A 135 -0.20 -5.55 -9.76
CA ALA A 135 0.85 -6.33 -9.13
C ALA A 135 1.37 -7.43 -10.08
N GLU A 136 0.49 -8.14 -10.78
CA GLU A 136 0.86 -9.16 -11.76
C GLU A 136 1.67 -8.57 -12.92
N LYS A 137 1.22 -7.45 -13.48
CA LYS A 137 1.93 -6.70 -14.53
C LYS A 137 3.38 -6.42 -14.12
N TYR A 138 3.58 -5.77 -12.98
CA TYR A 138 4.93 -5.36 -12.58
C TYR A 138 5.78 -6.51 -12.03
N LEU A 139 5.17 -7.58 -11.52
CA LEU A 139 5.91 -8.80 -11.20
C LEU A 139 6.43 -9.49 -12.46
N LYS A 140 5.66 -9.49 -13.55
CA LYS A 140 6.12 -10.01 -14.83
C LYS A 140 7.29 -9.18 -15.35
N ASP A 141 7.15 -7.86 -15.41
CA ASP A 141 8.23 -6.96 -15.84
C ASP A 141 9.50 -7.13 -14.99
N PHE A 142 9.34 -7.25 -13.66
CA PHE A 142 10.45 -7.49 -12.74
C PHE A 142 11.17 -8.82 -13.02
N ARG A 143 10.43 -9.90 -13.29
CA ARG A 143 11.02 -11.20 -13.64
C ARG A 143 11.72 -11.19 -15.00
N GLU A 144 11.19 -10.47 -15.97
CA GLU A 144 11.81 -10.36 -17.30
C GLU A 144 13.11 -9.56 -17.25
N LEU A 145 13.19 -8.53 -16.40
CA LEU A 145 14.38 -7.69 -16.25
C LEU A 145 15.47 -8.29 -15.35
N TYR A 146 15.08 -9.05 -14.32
CA TYR A 146 16.01 -9.50 -13.26
C TYR A 146 16.00 -11.02 -13.03
N GLY A 147 15.14 -11.78 -13.71
CA GLY A 147 14.98 -13.23 -13.54
C GLY A 147 15.70 -14.08 -14.58
N SER A 148 16.49 -13.50 -15.47
CA SER A 148 17.32 -14.24 -16.43
C SER A 148 18.67 -14.71 -15.87
N ASP A 149 19.04 -14.28 -14.66
CA ASP A 149 20.31 -14.62 -14.01
C ASP A 149 20.13 -15.53 -12.76
N SER A 150 19.27 -16.54 -12.87
CA SER A 150 19.15 -17.61 -11.86
C SER A 150 19.16 -19.00 -12.47
#